data_AF-A0A0M9ZZP9-F1
#
_entry.id   AF-A0A0M9ZZP9-F1
#
_cell.length_a   1.000
_cell.length_b   1.000
_cell.length_c   1.000
_cell.angle_alpha   90.00
_cell.angle_beta   90.00
_cell.angle_gamma   90.00
#
_symmetry.space_group_name_H-M   'P 1'
#
loop_
_entity.id
_entity.type
_entity.pdbx_description
1 polymer ?
#
loop_
_entity_poly.entity_id
_entity_poly.type
_entity_poly.pdbx_seq_one_letter_code
_entity_poly.pdbx_strand_id
1 'polypeptide(L)'
;MRLTAAEVGFFEDYEDDEALEVGIAGVDGAGVRRSFSIQRSTYEPDDQEVRSGMDSYCVSTERGFTVYGCLRSVRLTGALLTLQFTVEDAEVLDVATPVEVDLSGSGVDGVDLTGRLREILDWGAPEKRPELIGLSAAGPPLPE
;
A
#
# COMPACT_ATOMS: atom_id res chain seq x y z
N MET A 1 4.31 -14.57 2.95
CA MET A 1 3.10 -14.91 3.73
C MET A 1 1.89 -14.65 2.86
N ARG A 2 0.81 -15.46 2.97
CA ARG A 2 -0.45 -15.19 2.26
C ARG A 2 -1.55 -14.77 3.23
N LEU A 3 -2.22 -13.67 2.87
CA LEU A 3 -3.35 -13.07 3.54
C LEU A 3 -4.56 -13.17 2.62
N THR A 4 -5.72 -13.54 3.14
CA THR A 4 -6.98 -13.41 2.42
C THR A 4 -7.64 -12.12 2.88
N ALA A 5 -7.75 -11.12 1.99
CA ALA A 5 -8.43 -9.88 2.30
C ALA A 5 -9.92 -10.18 2.54
N ALA A 6 -10.39 -9.79 3.72
CA ALA A 6 -11.78 -9.83 4.07
C ALA A 6 -12.46 -8.49 3.74
N GLU A 7 -11.72 -7.39 3.92
CA GLU A 7 -12.23 -6.04 3.72
C GLU A 7 -11.12 -5.15 3.16
N VAL A 8 -11.49 -4.29 2.21
CA VAL A 8 -10.63 -3.24 1.67
C VAL A 8 -11.42 -1.94 1.72
N GLY A 9 -10.86 -0.94 2.37
CA GLY A 9 -11.46 0.38 2.58
C GLY A 9 -10.58 1.48 2.00
N PHE A 10 -11.23 2.55 1.55
CA PHE A 10 -10.59 3.76 1.06
C PHE A 10 -11.06 4.91 1.94
N PHE A 11 -10.12 5.68 2.47
CA PHE A 11 -10.41 6.84 3.29
C PHE A 11 -9.69 8.03 2.68
N GLU A 12 -10.45 9.07 2.38
CA GLU A 12 -9.92 10.34 1.88
C GLU A 12 -10.48 11.41 2.78
N ASP A 13 -9.61 12.05 3.55
CA ASP A 13 -9.98 13.22 4.33
C ASP A 13 -9.19 14.42 3.82
N TYR A 14 -9.89 15.32 3.14
CA TYR A 14 -9.33 16.55 2.59
C TYR A 14 -9.58 17.76 3.51
N GLU A 15 -10.35 17.60 4.59
CA GLU A 15 -10.81 18.71 5.43
C GLU A 15 -10.15 18.72 6.81
N ASP A 16 -9.84 17.55 7.39
CA ASP A 16 -9.28 17.44 8.75
C ASP A 16 -7.85 16.83 8.77
N ASP A 17 -7.64 15.67 8.14
CA ASP A 17 -6.35 14.94 8.21
C ASP A 17 -5.44 15.10 6.98
N GLU A 18 -5.95 15.72 5.90
CA GLU A 18 -5.21 15.95 4.65
C GLU A 18 -4.45 14.69 4.18
N ALA A 19 -5.13 13.54 4.14
CA ALA A 19 -4.52 12.25 3.87
C ALA A 19 -5.37 11.35 2.96
N LEU A 20 -4.68 10.59 2.10
CA LEU A 20 -5.28 9.49 1.35
C LEU A 20 -4.82 8.17 1.95
N GLU A 21 -5.77 7.30 2.29
CA GLU A 21 -5.50 6.02 2.92
C GLU A 21 -6.22 4.87 2.21
N VAL A 22 -5.49 3.76 2.06
CA VAL A 22 -5.99 2.45 1.64
C VAL A 22 -5.79 1.47 2.80
N GLY A 23 -6.89 1.04 3.38
CA GLY A 23 -6.92 0.00 4.42
C GLY A 23 -7.21 -1.38 3.82
N ILE A 24 -6.42 -2.37 4.18
CA ILE A 24 -6.59 -3.77 3.78
C ILE A 24 -6.62 -4.61 5.05
N ALA A 25 -7.76 -5.22 5.36
CA ALA A 25 -7.91 -6.13 6.50
C ALA A 25 -8.19 -7.55 6.00
N GLY A 26 -7.55 -8.53 6.62
CA GLY A 26 -7.66 -9.92 6.20
C GLY A 26 -7.26 -10.92 7.27
N VAL A 27 -7.25 -12.19 6.88
CA VAL A 27 -6.85 -13.31 7.73
C VAL A 27 -5.74 -14.09 7.04
N ASP A 28 -4.68 -14.40 7.78
CA ASP A 28 -3.54 -15.14 7.25
C ASP A 28 -3.77 -16.66 7.23
N GLY A 29 -2.81 -17.39 6.67
CA GLY A 29 -2.86 -18.86 6.64
C GLY A 29 -2.89 -19.54 8.01
N ALA A 30 -2.57 -18.84 9.10
CA ALA A 30 -2.66 -19.32 10.47
C ALA A 30 -3.98 -18.93 11.16
N GLY A 31 -4.87 -18.19 10.48
CA GLY A 31 -6.13 -17.71 11.05
C GLY A 31 -5.99 -16.42 11.86
N VAL A 32 -4.85 -15.73 11.79
CA VAL A 32 -4.61 -14.47 12.50
C VAL A 32 -5.12 -13.31 11.64
N ARG A 33 -5.89 -12.41 12.27
CA ARG A 33 -6.33 -11.18 11.61
C ARG A 33 -5.15 -10.22 11.49
N ARG A 34 -4.92 -9.73 10.27
CA ARG A 34 -3.91 -8.72 9.97
C ARG A 34 -4.57 -7.59 9.20
N SER A 35 -4.12 -6.36 9.43
CA SER A 35 -4.53 -5.21 8.66
C SER A 35 -3.35 -4.32 8.33
N PHE A 36 -3.34 -3.83 7.11
CA PHE A 36 -2.37 -2.88 6.58
C PHE A 36 -3.10 -1.62 6.19
N SER A 37 -2.59 -0.47 6.63
CA SER A 37 -3.04 0.84 6.21
C SER A 37 -1.90 1.48 5.44
N ILE A 38 -2.12 1.80 4.17
CA ILE A 38 -1.14 2.48 3.31
C ILE A 38 -1.69 3.87 3.08
N GLN A 39 -0.98 4.89 3.54
CA GLN A 39 -1.47 6.26 3.46
C GLN A 39 -0.38 7.24 3.01
N ARG A 40 -0.80 8.36 2.42
CA ARG A 40 0.06 9.51 2.13
C ARG A 40 -0.59 10.80 2.62
N SER A 41 0.26 11.78 2.92
CA SER A 41 -0.16 13.17 3.07
C SER A 41 -0.57 13.76 1.72
N THR A 42 -1.54 14.67 1.73
CA THR A 42 -1.96 15.45 0.55
C THR A 42 -1.18 16.76 0.40
N TYR A 43 -0.52 17.23 1.47
CA TYR A 43 0.41 18.36 1.47
C TYR A 43 1.84 17.94 1.10
N GLU A 44 2.65 18.88 0.60
CA GLU A 44 4.07 18.65 0.34
C GLU A 44 4.87 18.59 1.65
N PRO A 45 5.75 17.59 1.83
CA PRO A 45 6.51 17.44 3.06
C PRO A 45 7.48 18.61 3.25
N ASP A 46 7.64 19.06 4.48
CA ASP A 46 8.56 20.14 4.82
C ASP A 46 10.03 19.65 4.92
N ASP A 47 10.98 20.58 5.06
CA ASP A 47 12.40 20.25 5.17
C ASP A 47 12.74 19.36 6.40
N GLN A 48 11.92 19.38 7.46
CA GLN A 48 12.09 18.52 8.62
C GLN A 48 11.62 17.10 8.33
N GLU A 49 10.48 16.96 7.65
CA GLU A 49 9.92 15.67 7.23
C GLU A 49 10.82 14.99 6.21
N VAL A 50 11.32 15.73 5.21
CA VAL A 50 12.31 15.22 4.26
C VAL A 50 13.57 14.73 4.98
N ARG A 51 14.09 15.50 5.94
CA ARG A 51 15.26 15.09 6.75
C ARG A 51 14.99 13.87 7.63
N SER A 52 13.76 13.68 8.06
CA SER A 52 13.33 12.55 8.89
C SER A 52 12.92 11.33 8.05
N GLY A 53 12.90 11.49 6.72
CA GLY A 53 12.49 10.48 5.78
C GLY A 53 10.98 10.23 5.72
N MET A 54 10.18 11.20 6.14
CA MET A 54 8.71 11.18 6.10
C MET A 54 8.15 11.76 4.79
N ASP A 55 9.00 12.02 3.80
CA ASP A 55 8.68 12.55 2.47
C ASP A 55 8.15 11.50 1.49
N SER A 56 7.37 10.52 1.97
CA SER A 56 6.73 9.50 1.14
C SER A 56 5.49 8.92 1.83
N TYR A 57 4.79 8.02 1.16
CA TYR A 57 3.73 7.24 1.80
C TYR A 57 4.26 6.46 3.01
N CYS A 58 3.38 6.15 3.95
CA CYS A 58 3.65 5.27 5.07
C CYS A 58 2.74 4.04 5.04
N VAL A 59 3.25 2.96 5.62
CA VAL A 59 2.50 1.73 5.86
C VAL A 59 2.42 1.50 7.35
N SER A 60 1.20 1.37 7.84
CA SER A 60 0.87 1.07 9.22
C SER A 60 0.25 -0.34 9.33
N THR A 61 0.51 -1.03 10.43
CA THR A 61 -0.08 -2.37 10.72
C THR A 61 -1.09 -2.31 11.86
N GLU A 62 -1.87 -3.38 12.07
CA GLU A 62 -2.79 -3.50 13.21
C GLU A 62 -2.11 -3.33 14.59
N ARG A 63 -0.78 -3.50 14.62
CA ARG A 63 0.03 -3.40 15.84
C ARG A 63 0.44 -1.97 16.17
N GLY A 64 0.13 -1.01 15.30
CA GLY A 64 0.52 0.40 15.43
C GLY A 64 1.96 0.69 15.02
N PHE A 65 2.64 -0.24 14.33
CA PHE A 65 3.93 0.04 13.70
C PHE A 65 3.71 0.75 12.38
N THR A 66 4.48 1.80 12.13
CA THR A 66 4.42 2.62 10.92
C THR A 66 5.81 2.84 10.36
N VAL A 67 5.96 2.64 9.05
CA VAL A 67 7.23 2.88 8.33
C VAL A 67 6.96 3.57 7.00
N TYR A 68 7.81 4.54 6.66
CA TYR A 68 7.72 5.33 5.44
C TYR A 68 8.55 4.71 4.32
N GLY A 69 7.99 4.65 3.10
CA GLY A 69 8.73 4.18 1.93
C GLY A 69 9.20 2.72 1.99
N CYS A 70 8.53 1.88 2.79
CA CYS A 70 9.01 0.53 3.12
C CYS A 70 8.83 -0.52 2.02
N LEU A 71 8.10 -0.18 0.95
CA LEU A 71 7.83 -1.11 -0.14
C LEU A 71 8.94 -0.99 -1.18
N ARG A 72 9.50 -2.14 -1.53
CA ARG A 72 10.43 -2.31 -2.65
C ARG A 72 9.68 -2.47 -3.97
N SER A 73 8.64 -3.29 -3.97
CA SER A 73 7.80 -3.49 -5.14
C SER A 73 6.37 -3.81 -4.73
N VAL A 74 5.43 -3.41 -5.56
CA VAL A 74 4.01 -3.73 -5.41
C VAL A 74 3.55 -4.33 -6.71
N ARG A 75 3.07 -5.57 -6.66
CA ARG A 75 2.58 -6.29 -7.82
C ARG A 75 1.12 -6.63 -7.66
N LEU A 76 0.28 -6.27 -8.62
CA LEU A 76 -1.08 -6.80 -8.70
C LEU A 76 -1.21 -7.70 -9.92
N THR A 77 -1.71 -8.92 -9.73
CA THR A 77 -1.98 -9.86 -10.83
C THR A 77 -3.35 -10.51 -10.62
N GLY A 78 -4.33 -10.05 -11.39
CA GLY A 78 -5.73 -10.46 -11.20
C GLY A 78 -6.24 -9.99 -9.83
N ALA A 79 -6.57 -10.93 -8.96
CA ALA A 79 -7.02 -10.66 -7.58
C ALA A 79 -5.91 -10.89 -6.53
N LEU A 80 -4.66 -11.08 -6.92
CA LEU A 80 -3.55 -11.29 -5.99
C LEU A 80 -2.63 -10.06 -5.95
N LEU A 81 -2.58 -9.39 -4.82
CA LEU A 81 -1.72 -8.25 -4.54
C LEU A 81 -0.49 -8.71 -3.75
N THR A 82 0.69 -8.63 -4.33
CA THR A 82 1.96 -8.92 -3.67
C THR A 82 2.64 -7.61 -3.26
N LEU A 83 2.77 -7.40 -1.96
CA LEU A 83 3.52 -6.31 -1.34
C LEU A 83 4.90 -6.84 -0.93
N GLN A 84 5.95 -6.33 -1.56
CA GLN A 84 7.32 -6.68 -1.23
C GLN A 84 7.94 -5.57 -0.39
N PHE A 85 8.10 -5.82 0.90
CA PHE A 85 8.78 -4.92 1.82
C PHE A 85 10.30 -5.13 1.74
N THR A 86 11.07 -4.11 2.09
CA THR A 86 12.48 -4.30 2.43
C THR A 86 12.61 -5.22 3.65
N VAL A 87 13.75 -5.89 3.81
CA VAL A 87 13.94 -6.82 4.94
C VAL A 87 13.91 -6.06 6.26
N GLU A 88 14.59 -4.91 6.31
CA GLU A 88 14.70 -4.07 7.50
C GLU A 88 13.32 -3.54 7.93
N ASP A 89 12.53 -3.03 7.00
CA ASP A 89 11.21 -2.47 7.33
C ASP A 89 10.18 -3.55 7.66
N ALA A 90 10.29 -4.73 7.03
CA ALA A 90 9.46 -5.88 7.36
C ALA A 90 9.67 -6.34 8.81
N GLU A 91 10.90 -6.30 9.32
CA GLU A 91 11.21 -6.58 10.72
C GLU A 91 10.62 -5.53 11.66
N VAL A 92 10.67 -4.24 11.30
CA VAL A 92 10.08 -3.15 12.09
C VAL A 92 8.56 -3.26 12.16
N LEU A 93 7.92 -3.59 11.04
CA LEU A 93 6.47 -3.79 10.95
C LEU A 93 6.02 -5.13 11.55
N ASP A 94 6.95 -6.04 11.87
CA ASP A 94 6.70 -7.43 12.28
C ASP A 94 5.82 -8.19 11.26
N VAL A 95 6.18 -8.07 9.99
CA VAL A 95 5.49 -8.70 8.86
C VAL A 95 6.45 -9.54 8.06
N ALA A 96 5.94 -10.61 7.44
CA ALA A 96 6.76 -11.40 6.53
C ALA A 96 6.82 -10.74 5.16
N THR A 97 8.00 -10.69 4.53
CA THR A 97 8.16 -10.23 3.14
C THR A 97 8.46 -11.41 2.20
N PRO A 98 7.77 -11.56 1.05
CA PRO A 98 6.65 -10.75 0.58
C PRO A 98 5.31 -11.09 1.28
N VAL A 99 4.39 -10.13 1.32
CA VAL A 99 2.99 -10.32 1.72
C VAL A 99 2.14 -10.48 0.47
N GLU A 100 1.44 -11.59 0.33
CA GLU A 100 0.52 -11.87 -0.76
C GLU A 100 -0.91 -11.75 -0.25
N VAL A 101 -1.64 -10.73 -0.70
CA VAL A 101 -3.03 -10.46 -0.35
C VAL A 101 -3.94 -10.95 -1.45
N ASP A 102 -4.76 -11.94 -1.14
CA ASP A 102 -5.83 -12.44 -2.00
C ASP A 102 -7.09 -11.58 -1.82
N LEU A 103 -7.43 -10.82 -2.85
CA LEU A 103 -8.56 -9.88 -2.89
C LEU A 103 -9.85 -10.54 -3.37
N SER A 104 -9.82 -11.81 -3.80
CA SER A 104 -10.97 -12.45 -4.47
C SER A 104 -12.23 -12.53 -3.59
N GLY A 105 -12.05 -12.56 -2.27
CA GLY A 105 -13.14 -12.57 -1.28
C GLY A 105 -13.61 -11.21 -0.78
N SER A 106 -12.88 -10.13 -1.08
CA SER A 106 -13.16 -8.79 -0.54
C SER A 106 -14.26 -8.04 -1.30
N GLY A 107 -14.54 -8.43 -2.55
CA GLY A 107 -15.50 -7.73 -3.40
C GLY A 107 -15.05 -6.34 -3.88
N VAL A 108 -13.81 -5.92 -3.58
CA VAL A 108 -13.24 -4.66 -4.05
C VAL A 108 -13.02 -4.68 -5.56
N ASP A 109 -13.29 -3.55 -6.22
CA ASP A 109 -12.92 -3.40 -7.62
C ASP A 109 -11.40 -3.26 -7.74
N GLY A 110 -10.77 -4.22 -8.43
CA GLY A 110 -9.32 -4.22 -8.62
C GLY A 110 -8.80 -2.99 -9.36
N VAL A 111 -9.60 -2.40 -10.25
CA VAL A 111 -9.22 -1.17 -10.99
C VAL A 111 -9.19 0.01 -10.03
N ASP A 112 -10.20 0.16 -9.18
CA ASP A 112 -10.25 1.24 -8.19
C ASP A 112 -9.08 1.13 -7.20
N LEU A 113 -8.84 -0.07 -6.68
CA LEU A 113 -7.69 -0.33 -5.79
C LEU A 113 -6.35 0.00 -6.47
N THR A 114 -6.15 -0.38 -7.73
CA THR A 114 -4.90 -0.03 -8.44
C THR A 114 -4.72 1.46 -8.63
N GLY A 115 -5.78 2.19 -8.94
CA GLY A 115 -5.73 3.64 -9.10
C GLY A 115 -5.29 4.33 -7.81
N ARG A 116 -5.93 3.96 -6.70
CA ARG A 116 -5.64 4.52 -5.37
C ARG A 116 -4.26 4.14 -4.87
N LEU A 117 -3.88 2.86 -4.94
CA LEU A 117 -2.54 2.42 -4.54
C LEU A 117 -1.47 3.13 -5.36
N ARG A 118 -1.67 3.28 -6.67
CA ARG A 118 -0.72 4.02 -7.51
C ARG A 118 -0.61 5.48 -7.08
N GLU A 119 -1.71 6.15 -6.82
CA GLU A 119 -1.72 7.55 -6.39
C GLU A 119 -0.97 7.75 -5.05
N ILE A 120 -1.13 6.81 -4.12
CA ILE A 120 -0.43 6.85 -2.83
C ILE A 120 1.06 6.52 -2.98
N LEU A 121 1.39 5.46 -3.74
CA LEU A 121 2.74 4.93 -3.84
C LEU A 121 3.65 5.68 -4.81
N ASP A 122 3.09 6.38 -5.80
CA ASP A 122 3.84 7.26 -6.72
C ASP A 122 4.10 8.65 -6.11
N TRP A 123 3.66 8.88 -4.87
CA TRP A 123 3.87 10.13 -4.14
C TRP A 123 5.13 10.10 -3.27
N GLY A 124 5.79 11.26 -3.17
CA GLY A 124 7.00 11.46 -2.37
C GLY A 124 8.31 11.22 -3.11
N ALA A 125 9.39 11.03 -2.36
CA ALA A 125 10.74 10.90 -2.90
C ALA A 125 10.87 9.72 -3.86
N PRO A 126 11.46 9.91 -5.06
CA PRO A 126 11.56 8.85 -6.08
C PRO A 126 12.35 7.63 -5.61
N GLU A 127 13.27 7.79 -4.65
CA GLU A 127 14.02 6.70 -4.03
C GLU A 127 13.19 5.80 -3.11
N LYS A 128 12.03 6.27 -2.64
CA LYS A 128 11.09 5.53 -1.76
C LYS A 128 9.88 4.98 -2.50
N ARG A 129 9.76 5.30 -3.78
CA ARG A 129 8.67 4.79 -4.63
C ARG A 129 8.94 3.33 -4.96
N PRO A 130 8.01 2.42 -4.65
CA PRO A 130 8.16 1.02 -5.00
C PRO A 130 8.02 0.85 -6.51
N GLU A 131 8.57 -0.25 -7.02
CA GLU A 131 8.29 -0.67 -8.38
C GLU A 131 6.85 -1.18 -8.50
N LEU A 132 6.03 -0.50 -9.31
CA LEU A 132 4.62 -0.83 -9.52
C LEU A 132 4.46 -1.78 -10.72
N ILE A 133 4.12 -3.05 -10.48
CA ILE A 133 4.03 -4.10 -11.50
C ILE A 133 2.58 -4.57 -11.64
N GLY A 134 1.98 -4.39 -12.81
CA GLY A 134 0.56 -4.77 -13.01
C GLY A 134 -0.44 -3.79 -12.39
N LEU A 135 0.03 -2.69 -11.80
CA LEU A 135 -0.75 -1.48 -11.50
C LEU A 135 -0.70 -0.50 -12.69
N SER A 136 -0.64 -1.03 -13.91
CA SER A 136 -0.75 -0.20 -15.10
C SER A 136 -2.18 0.31 -15.15
N ALA A 137 -2.35 1.63 -15.33
CA ALA A 137 -3.62 2.15 -15.79
C ALA A 137 -4.03 1.30 -16.99
N ALA A 138 -5.23 0.74 -16.95
CA ALA A 138 -5.87 0.23 -18.14
C ALA A 138 -6.12 1.44 -19.06
N GLY A 139 -5.07 1.89 -19.77
CA GLY A 139 -5.25 2.59 -21.02
C GLY A 139 -5.74 1.54 -22.03
N PRO A 140 -6.77 1.83 -22.84
CA PRO A 140 -7.20 0.88 -23.86
C PRO A 140 -6.01 0.55 -24.77
N PRO A 141 -5.91 -0.69 -25.31
CA PRO A 141 -4.91 -0.99 -26.31
C PRO A 141 -5.10 -0.03 -27.49
N LEU A 142 -4.07 0.74 -27.82
CA LEU A 142 -4.03 1.52 -29.06
C LEU A 142 -4.12 0.52 -30.23
N PRO A 143 -5.06 0.68 -31.16
CA PRO A 143 -5.06 -0.11 -32.39
C PRO A 143 -3.86 0.31 -33.26
N GLU A 144 -3.22 -0.70 -33.87
CA GLU A 144 -2.14 -0.57 -34.85
C GLU A 144 -2.54 0.23 -36.10
#